data_AF-A0AAU2U1E6-F1
#
_entry.id   AF-A0AAU2U1E6-F1
#
_cell.length_a   1.000
_cell.length_b   1.000
_cell.length_c   1.000
_cell.angle_alpha   90.00
_cell.angle_beta   90.00
_cell.angle_gamma   90.00
#
_symmetry.space_group_name_H-M   'P 1'
#
loop_
_entity.id
_entity.type
_entity.pdbx_description
1 polymer ?
#
loop_
_entity_poly.entity_id
_entity_poly.type
_entity_poly.pdbx_seq_one_letter_code
_entity_poly.pdbx_strand_id
1 'polypeptide(L)'
;MDHLPTPCPGPMVPDVTGAGDFDAAYRQAATGRVVFVAIEQQGKWWTVKADTLTAGPGHVVGSQARLAAQNAFARLVRAGEVRGDAYAGPVYYVLHGVPSQDRARELAAALHAALYGDPGPLARAVPGIP
;
A
#
# COMPACT_ATOMS: atom_id res chain seq x y z
N MET A 1 9.86 15.10 13.50
CA MET A 1 8.70 14.52 12.80
C MET A 1 8.45 13.18 13.43
N ASP A 2 7.25 12.96 13.95
CA ASP A 2 6.87 11.74 14.67
C ASP A 2 6.74 10.54 13.73
N HIS A 3 6.92 9.33 14.26
CA HIS A 3 6.77 8.09 13.49
C HIS A 3 5.30 7.87 13.11
N LEU A 4 5.07 7.36 11.89
CA LEU A 4 3.73 6.96 11.46
C LEU A 4 3.22 5.81 12.34
N PRO A 5 1.90 5.73 12.62
CA PRO A 5 1.33 4.59 13.32
C PRO A 5 1.56 3.31 12.52
N THR A 6 1.63 2.18 13.20
CA THR A 6 1.73 0.86 12.58
C THR A 6 0.54 0.01 13.01
N PRO A 7 -0.40 -0.32 12.10
CA PRO A 7 -0.47 0.11 10.70
C PRO A 7 -0.88 1.58 10.53
N CYS A 8 -0.38 2.22 9.46
CA CYS A 8 -0.65 3.61 9.11
C CYS A 8 -2.11 3.80 8.67
N PRO A 9 -2.89 4.69 9.33
CA PRO A 9 -4.26 4.97 8.94
C PRO A 9 -4.31 5.86 7.69
N GLY A 10 -5.37 5.74 6.88
CA GLY A 10 -5.53 6.41 5.58
C GLY A 10 -5.21 7.93 5.58
N PRO A 11 -5.74 8.72 6.53
CA PRO A 11 -5.43 10.15 6.60
C PRO A 11 -3.95 10.48 6.84
N MET A 12 -3.17 9.54 7.39
CA MET A 12 -1.74 9.71 7.68
C MET A 12 -0.83 9.09 6.63
N VAL A 13 -1.37 8.40 5.61
CA VAL A 13 -0.56 7.89 4.50
C VAL A 13 0.11 9.07 3.80
N PRO A 14 1.44 9.08 3.65
CA PRO A 14 2.12 10.21 3.02
C PRO A 14 1.74 10.31 1.54
N ASP A 15 1.48 11.54 1.11
CA ASP A 15 1.39 11.91 -0.30
C ASP A 15 2.79 12.32 -0.75
N VAL A 16 3.36 11.55 -1.66
CA VAL A 16 4.72 11.74 -2.18
C VAL A 16 4.72 12.29 -3.60
N THR A 17 3.67 13.02 -3.96
CA THR A 17 3.57 13.70 -5.26
C THR A 17 4.64 14.79 -5.39
N GLY A 18 5.65 14.55 -6.22
CA GLY A 18 6.69 15.53 -6.53
C GLY A 18 8.11 15.00 -6.26
N ALA A 19 9.12 15.82 -6.53
CA ALA A 19 10.51 15.43 -6.34
C ALA A 19 10.94 15.60 -4.87
N GLY A 20 11.36 14.51 -4.22
CA GLY A 20 11.98 14.51 -2.88
C GLY A 20 11.12 13.97 -1.74
N ASP A 21 9.79 14.00 -1.88
CA ASP A 21 8.89 13.52 -0.83
C ASP A 21 8.92 11.99 -0.67
N PHE A 22 9.19 11.27 -1.76
CA PHE A 22 9.40 9.82 -1.73
C PHE A 22 10.61 9.45 -0.88
N ASP A 23 11.77 10.04 -1.13
CA ASP A 23 13.02 9.71 -0.41
C ASP A 23 12.95 10.09 1.07
N ALA A 24 12.23 11.15 1.41
CA ALA A 24 11.97 11.54 2.78
C ALA A 24 11.10 10.50 3.50
N ALA A 25 9.94 10.14 2.91
CA ALA A 25 9.03 9.15 3.48
C ALA A 25 9.67 7.75 3.56
N TYR A 26 10.44 7.36 2.54
CA TYR A 26 11.15 6.08 2.52
C TYR A 26 12.22 6.00 3.61
N ARG A 27 13.03 7.06 3.77
CA ARG A 27 14.00 7.14 4.87
C ARG A 27 13.33 7.10 6.23
N GLN A 28 12.21 7.80 6.41
CA GLN A 28 11.46 7.76 7.66
C GLN A 28 10.97 6.35 8.00
N ALA A 29 10.42 5.62 7.02
CA ALA A 29 10.00 4.23 7.19
C ALA A 29 11.19 3.32 7.54
N ALA A 30 12.31 3.47 6.84
CA ALA A 30 13.53 2.71 7.09
C ALA A 30 14.12 2.97 8.49
N THR A 31 14.17 4.24 8.93
CA THR A 31 14.60 4.61 10.29
C THR A 31 13.66 4.03 11.35
N GLY A 32 12.36 4.05 11.09
CA GLY A 32 11.35 3.46 11.98
C GLY A 32 11.30 1.94 11.98
N ARG A 33 11.99 1.27 11.04
CA ARG A 33 11.89 -0.17 10.78
C ARG A 33 10.44 -0.62 10.59
N VAL A 34 9.70 0.13 9.78
CA VAL A 34 8.31 -0.16 9.43
C VAL A 34 8.19 -0.34 7.92
N VAL A 35 7.19 -1.12 7.48
CA VAL A 35 6.80 -1.22 6.07
C VAL A 35 6.53 0.19 5.53
N PHE A 36 7.16 0.51 4.41
CA PHE A 36 6.89 1.77 3.73
C PHE A 36 5.52 1.70 3.06
N VAL A 37 4.76 2.79 3.16
CA VAL A 37 3.52 2.97 2.42
C VAL A 37 3.37 4.43 2.03
N ALA A 38 2.96 4.70 0.80
CA ALA A 38 2.70 6.05 0.30
C ALA A 38 1.71 6.05 -0.87
N ILE A 39 1.19 7.24 -1.19
CA ILE A 39 0.44 7.50 -2.42
C ILE A 39 1.13 8.57 -3.26
N GLU A 40 1.00 8.48 -4.57
CA GLU A 40 1.61 9.42 -5.51
C GLU A 40 0.62 9.74 -6.63
N GLN A 41 0.43 11.02 -6.94
CA GLN A 41 -0.38 11.45 -8.06
C GLN A 41 0.43 11.37 -9.37
N GLN A 42 -0.16 10.73 -10.38
CA GLN A 42 0.37 10.65 -11.75
C GLN A 42 -0.70 11.15 -12.74
N GLY A 43 -0.65 12.45 -13.04
CA GLY A 43 -1.67 13.13 -13.82
C GLY A 43 -3.01 13.15 -13.08
N LYS A 44 -4.06 12.56 -13.68
CA LYS A 44 -5.38 12.44 -13.04
C LYS A 44 -5.56 11.20 -12.17
N TRP A 45 -4.55 10.34 -12.11
CA TRP A 45 -4.62 9.06 -11.42
C TRP A 45 -3.69 9.04 -10.20
N TRP A 46 -3.92 8.07 -9.32
CA TRP A 46 -3.12 7.86 -8.14
C TRP A 46 -2.42 6.49 -8.19
N THR A 47 -1.25 6.42 -7.59
CA THR A 47 -0.47 5.21 -7.40
C THR A 47 -0.34 4.94 -5.91
N VAL A 48 -0.59 3.70 -5.47
CA VAL A 48 -0.24 3.22 -4.12
C VAL A 48 1.09 2.49 -4.21
N LYS A 49 2.00 2.77 -3.27
CA LYS A 49 3.30 2.10 -3.15
C LYS A 49 3.45 1.52 -1.75
N ALA A 50 3.90 0.28 -1.65
CA ALA A 50 4.35 -0.29 -0.37
C ALA A 50 5.59 -1.16 -0.56
N ASP A 51 6.49 -1.13 0.43
CA ASP A 51 7.75 -1.86 0.42
C ASP A 51 8.06 -2.40 1.82
N THR A 52 8.27 -3.71 1.93
CA THR A 52 8.56 -4.38 3.19
C THR A 52 10.04 -4.34 3.57
N LEU A 53 10.94 -3.96 2.65
CA LEU A 53 12.38 -3.91 2.90
C LEU A 53 12.75 -2.91 4.00
N THR A 54 11.96 -1.83 4.15
CA THR A 54 12.15 -0.82 5.19
C THR A 54 11.84 -1.36 6.60
N ALA A 55 11.06 -2.44 6.74
CA ALA A 55 10.78 -3.07 8.03
C ALA A 55 11.96 -3.91 8.57
N GLY A 56 12.99 -4.15 7.75
CA GLY A 56 14.18 -4.90 8.12
C GLY A 56 13.97 -6.43 8.13
N PRO A 57 15.04 -7.20 8.42
CA PRO A 57 15.11 -8.65 8.16
C PRO A 57 14.20 -9.51 9.06
N GLY A 58 13.65 -8.95 10.15
CA GLY A 58 12.74 -9.66 11.06
C GLY A 58 11.27 -9.61 10.64
N HIS A 59 10.92 -8.79 9.65
CA HIS A 59 9.54 -8.66 9.18
C HIS A 59 9.25 -9.69 8.09
N VAL A 60 8.34 -10.63 8.41
CA VAL A 60 7.92 -11.69 7.49
C VAL A 60 6.44 -11.53 7.19
N VAL A 61 6.12 -11.32 5.92
CA VAL A 61 4.72 -11.29 5.47
C VAL A 61 4.19 -12.72 5.41
N GLY A 62 3.16 -13.00 6.22
CA GLY A 62 2.50 -14.30 6.24
C GLY A 62 1.85 -14.68 4.91
N SER A 63 1.71 -15.99 4.65
CA SER A 63 1.11 -16.49 3.40
C SER A 63 -0.32 -15.98 3.18
N GLN A 64 -1.12 -15.85 4.26
CA GLN A 64 -2.47 -15.30 4.19
C GLN A 64 -2.49 -13.83 3.76
N ALA A 65 -1.59 -13.00 4.33
CA ALA A 65 -1.45 -11.60 3.95
C ALA A 65 -1.05 -11.44 2.48
N ARG A 66 -0.07 -12.23 2.03
CA ARG A 66 0.38 -12.24 0.63
C ARG A 66 -0.74 -12.64 -0.32
N LEU A 67 -1.49 -13.70 -0.01
CA LEU A 67 -2.62 -14.16 -0.81
C LEU A 67 -3.76 -13.12 -0.83
N ALA A 68 -4.04 -12.48 0.31
CA ALA A 68 -5.03 -11.41 0.39
C ALA A 68 -4.65 -10.22 -0.52
N ALA A 69 -3.37 -9.79 -0.48
CA ALA A 69 -2.86 -8.74 -1.35
C ALA A 69 -2.98 -9.11 -2.84
N GLN A 70 -2.53 -10.30 -3.23
CA GLN A 70 -2.61 -10.78 -4.60
C GLN A 70 -4.07 -10.86 -5.10
N ASN A 71 -4.98 -11.40 -4.29
CA ASN A 71 -6.38 -11.51 -4.64
C ASN A 71 -7.06 -10.13 -4.76
N ALA A 72 -6.75 -9.20 -3.86
CA ALA A 72 -7.26 -7.84 -3.91
C ALA A 72 -6.80 -7.12 -5.19
N PHE A 73 -5.51 -7.21 -5.53
CA PHE A 73 -4.95 -6.58 -6.73
C PHE A 73 -5.59 -7.15 -8.00
N ALA A 74 -5.69 -8.48 -8.09
CA ALA A 74 -6.36 -9.14 -9.22
C ALA A 74 -7.85 -8.78 -9.36
N ARG A 75 -8.53 -8.44 -8.25
CA ARG A 75 -9.92 -7.97 -8.28
C ARG A 75 -10.02 -6.54 -8.76
N LEU A 76 -9.21 -5.63 -8.22
CA LEU A 76 -9.16 -4.24 -8.64
C LEU A 76 -8.87 -4.11 -10.14
N VAL A 77 -7.92 -4.92 -10.66
CA VAL A 77 -7.60 -4.96 -12.09
C VAL A 77 -8.81 -5.45 -12.90
N ARG A 78 -9.47 -6.53 -12.48
CA ARG A 78 -10.66 -7.05 -13.17
C ARG A 78 -11.85 -6.09 -13.16
N ALA A 79 -12.01 -5.32 -12.08
CA ALA A 79 -13.03 -4.30 -11.95
C ALA A 79 -12.73 -3.02 -12.74
N GLY A 80 -11.50 -2.88 -13.28
CA GLY A 80 -11.05 -1.66 -13.95
C GLY A 80 -10.81 -0.48 -13.00
N GLU A 81 -10.75 -0.72 -11.69
CA GLU A 81 -10.45 0.31 -10.68
C GLU A 81 -8.97 0.70 -10.66
N VAL A 82 -8.10 -0.18 -11.15
CA VAL A 82 -6.65 0.04 -11.27
C VAL A 82 -6.17 -0.49 -12.62
N ARG A 83 -4.99 -0.06 -13.06
CA ARG A 83 -4.36 -0.50 -14.30
C ARG A 83 -3.79 -1.92 -14.18
N GLY A 84 -3.69 -2.60 -15.32
CA GLY A 84 -3.21 -3.99 -15.40
C GLY A 84 -1.73 -4.19 -15.12
N ASP A 85 -0.95 -3.11 -14.99
CA ASP A 85 0.45 -3.12 -14.58
C ASP A 85 0.62 -3.06 -13.03
N ALA A 86 -0.47 -3.22 -12.28
CA ALA A 86 -0.42 -3.44 -10.84
C ALA A 86 0.46 -4.66 -10.48
N TYR A 87 1.25 -4.54 -9.42
CA TYR A 87 2.25 -5.54 -9.04
C TYR A 87 2.17 -5.86 -7.54
N ALA A 88 1.95 -7.14 -7.19
CA ALA A 88 1.99 -7.64 -5.82
C ALA A 88 3.11 -8.69 -5.69
N GLY A 89 4.33 -8.19 -5.49
CA GLY A 89 5.53 -9.01 -5.37
C GLY A 89 5.77 -9.55 -3.96
N PRO A 90 6.93 -10.22 -3.74
CA PRO A 90 7.30 -10.74 -2.42
C PRO A 90 7.63 -9.63 -1.42
N VAL A 91 8.16 -8.50 -1.87
CA VAL A 91 8.61 -7.38 -1.02
C VAL A 91 8.08 -6.02 -1.46
N TYR A 92 7.72 -5.86 -2.73
CA TYR A 92 7.26 -4.59 -3.30
C TYR A 92 5.85 -4.73 -3.88
N TYR A 93 5.02 -3.72 -3.61
CA TYR A 93 3.61 -3.68 -3.98
C TYR A 93 3.28 -2.33 -4.61
N VAL A 94 2.64 -2.36 -5.77
CA VAL A 94 2.24 -1.15 -6.49
C VAL A 94 0.86 -1.32 -7.14
N LEU A 95 0.00 -0.31 -6.96
CA LEU A 95 -1.28 -0.19 -7.66
C LEU A 95 -1.26 1.10 -8.46
N HIS A 96 -1.31 1.02 -9.79
CA HIS A 96 -1.40 2.19 -10.65
C HIS A 96 -2.84 2.49 -11.06
N GLY A 97 -3.15 3.75 -11.35
CA GLY A 97 -4.43 4.09 -11.98
C GLY A 97 -5.61 4.21 -11.02
N VAL A 98 -5.36 4.34 -9.72
CA VAL A 98 -6.42 4.52 -8.71
C VAL A 98 -7.16 5.84 -8.99
N PRO A 99 -8.51 5.88 -8.94
CA PRO A 99 -9.30 6.99 -9.46
C PRO A 99 -9.29 8.25 -8.58
N SER A 100 -8.99 8.14 -7.29
CA SER A 100 -8.99 9.28 -6.36
C SER A 100 -7.97 9.12 -5.24
N GLN A 101 -7.62 10.26 -4.62
CA GLN A 101 -6.71 10.30 -3.48
C GLN A 101 -7.28 9.51 -2.30
N ASP A 102 -8.57 9.68 -1.99
CA ASP A 102 -9.23 8.99 -0.88
C ASP A 102 -9.20 7.47 -1.06
N ARG A 103 -9.48 7.01 -2.28
CA ARG A 103 -9.40 5.58 -2.61
C ARG A 103 -7.97 5.08 -2.51
N ALA A 104 -6.98 5.87 -2.93
CA ALA A 104 -5.58 5.50 -2.80
C ALA A 104 -5.16 5.40 -1.32
N ARG A 105 -5.59 6.34 -0.47
CA ARG A 105 -5.33 6.32 0.98
C ARG A 105 -5.98 5.12 1.67
N GLU A 106 -7.22 4.80 1.32
CA GLU A 106 -7.93 3.63 1.81
C GLU A 106 -7.19 2.34 1.46
N LEU A 107 -6.87 2.15 0.17
CA LEU A 107 -6.17 0.97 -0.31
C LEU A 107 -4.75 0.86 0.29
N ALA A 108 -4.04 1.98 0.41
CA ALA A 108 -2.73 2.04 1.04
C ALA A 108 -2.77 1.60 2.51
N ALA A 109 -3.68 2.17 3.30
CA ALA A 109 -3.83 1.80 4.71
C ALA A 109 -4.25 0.34 4.88
N ALA A 110 -5.18 -0.13 4.06
CA ALA A 110 -5.66 -1.50 4.09
C ALA A 110 -4.58 -2.51 3.70
N LEU A 111 -3.79 -2.21 2.66
CA LEU A 111 -2.64 -3.00 2.27
C LEU A 111 -1.58 -3.02 3.38
N HIS A 112 -1.28 -1.88 3.98
CA HIS A 112 -0.30 -1.78 5.05
C HIS A 112 -0.73 -2.62 6.26
N ALA A 113 -2.01 -2.58 6.67
CA ALA A 113 -2.53 -3.48 7.70
C ALA A 113 -2.39 -4.97 7.34
N ALA A 114 -2.68 -5.34 6.08
CA ALA A 114 -2.51 -6.70 5.60
C ALA A 114 -1.05 -7.17 5.70
N LEU A 115 -0.08 -6.31 5.36
CA LEU A 115 1.35 -6.62 5.45
C LEU A 115 1.82 -6.83 6.91
N TYR A 116 1.10 -6.29 7.90
CA TYR A 116 1.30 -6.60 9.33
C TYR A 116 0.47 -7.78 9.85
N GLY A 117 -0.23 -8.50 8.96
CA GLY A 117 -0.98 -9.71 9.32
C GLY A 117 -2.46 -9.51 9.59
N ASP A 118 -3.01 -8.31 9.36
CA ASP A 118 -4.46 -8.06 9.41
C ASP A 118 -5.03 -7.83 8.00
N PRO A 119 -5.50 -8.88 7.30
CA PRO A 119 -6.12 -8.73 5.98
C PRO A 119 -7.55 -8.19 6.02
N GLY A 120 -8.16 -8.01 7.20
CA GLY A 120 -9.56 -7.60 7.36
C GLY A 120 -9.89 -6.25 6.71
N PRO A 121 -9.09 -5.19 6.92
CA PRO A 121 -9.23 -3.92 6.20
C PRO A 121 -9.19 -4.07 4.68
N LEU A 122 -8.28 -4.90 4.15
CA LEU A 122 -8.15 -5.10 2.71
C LEU A 122 -9.35 -5.87 2.12
N ALA A 123 -9.85 -6.86 2.85
CA ALA A 123 -11.06 -7.59 2.47
C ALA A 123 -12.32 -6.70 2.46
N ARG A 124 -12.40 -5.71 3.36
CA ARG A 124 -13.50 -4.72 3.37
C ARG A 124 -13.37 -3.70 2.22
N ALA A 125 -12.16 -3.22 1.94
CA ALA A 125 -11.90 -2.26 0.87
C ALA A 125 -12.06 -2.88 -0.54
N VAL A 126 -11.79 -4.18 -0.67
CA VAL A 126 -11.91 -4.94 -1.92
C VAL A 126 -12.77 -6.20 -1.69
N PRO A 127 -14.09 -6.02 -1.52
CA PRO A 127 -14.99 -7.12 -1.24
C PRO A 127 -14.94 -8.17 -2.35
N GLY A 128 -15.10 -9.44 -1.96
CA GLY A 128 -15.30 -10.51 -2.92
C GLY A 128 -16.70 -10.46 -3.49
N ILE A 129 -16.85 -10.92 -4.74
CA ILE A 129 -18.13 -11.48 -5.16
C ILE A 129 -18.30 -12.80 -4.37
N PRO A 130 -19.48 -13.07 -3.78
CA PRO A 130 -19.77 -14.37 -3.17
C PRO A 130 -19.56 -15.54 -4.15
#